data_AF-A0AA41UIC0-F1
#
_entry.id   AF-A0AA41UIC0-F1
#
_cell.length_a   1.000
_cell.length_b   1.000
_cell.length_c   1.000
_cell.angle_alpha   90.00
_cell.angle_beta   90.00
_cell.angle_gamma   90.00
#
_symmetry.space_group_name_H-M   'P 1'
#
loop_
_entity.id
_entity.type
_entity.pdbx_description
1 polymer ?
#
loop_
_entity_poly.entity_id
_entity_poly.type
_entity_poly.pdbx_seq_one_letter_code
_entity_poly.pdbx_strand_id
1 'polypeptide(L)'
;MARPRKPQVTVRQDPFRTKQYSPVLAKARAKSTASRRLEAIADKLFHALGAAGARVEGNAESAAAFFDAEPIEFEVVEKLRQVRVPPSDWDLRLGTTVGRRGYAVELEPTGILVVKLDGYPPGKREWVDTSKSPLEAQIPDIVEAMRTASIWFHERREEDRAAAQRREEKRQAYLAEREIEEREGERWRRFIAAARSHEDYTIARNFVLALRGRTADTSLVVDGRSLEAWLRWAEARADALDPLANGIEAFFASLSSGN
;
A
#
# COMPACT_ATOMS: atom_id res chain seq x y z
N MET A 1 -2.47 -17.70 -22.50
CA MET A 1 -2.09 -16.35 -22.97
C MET A 1 -2.08 -15.39 -21.78
N ALA A 2 -0.90 -15.16 -21.19
CA ALA A 2 -0.74 -14.28 -20.04
C ALA A 2 -0.66 -12.82 -20.50
N ARG A 3 -1.50 -11.94 -19.95
CA ARG A 3 -1.45 -10.50 -20.21
C ARG A 3 -0.14 -9.93 -19.63
N PRO A 4 0.65 -9.17 -20.40
CA PRO A 4 1.85 -8.55 -19.85
C PRO A 4 1.43 -7.51 -18.79
N ARG A 5 1.98 -7.66 -17.57
CA ARG A 5 1.86 -6.65 -16.51
C ARG A 5 2.50 -5.36 -17.04
N LYS A 6 1.71 -4.31 -17.17
CA LYS A 6 2.20 -2.97 -17.49
C LYS A 6 3.27 -2.58 -16.46
N PRO A 7 4.42 -2.03 -16.87
CA PRO A 7 5.40 -1.51 -15.93
C PRO A 7 4.69 -0.45 -15.07
N GLN A 8 4.76 -0.61 -13.74
CA GLN A 8 4.42 0.47 -12.83
C GLN A 8 5.44 1.57 -13.08
N VAL A 9 5.07 2.52 -13.96
CA VAL A 9 5.71 3.82 -13.99
C VAL A 9 5.48 4.38 -12.60
N THR A 10 6.52 4.37 -11.76
CA THR A 10 6.54 5.18 -10.56
C THR A 10 6.35 6.60 -11.05
N VAL A 11 5.10 7.07 -11.01
CA VAL A 11 4.78 8.46 -11.28
C VAL A 11 5.67 9.22 -10.31
N ARG A 12 6.71 9.90 -10.82
CA ARG A 12 7.41 10.93 -10.06
C ARG A 12 6.29 11.81 -9.53
N GLN A 13 6.02 11.72 -8.23
CA GLN A 13 5.08 12.63 -7.61
C GLN A 13 5.63 14.00 -7.92
N ASP A 14 4.84 14.77 -8.66
CA ASP A 14 5.14 16.18 -8.91
C ASP A 14 5.33 16.83 -7.53
N PRO A 15 6.56 17.33 -7.22
CA PRO A 15 6.89 17.82 -5.89
C PRO A 15 5.99 19.00 -5.47
N PHE A 16 5.25 19.59 -6.41
CA PHE A 16 4.35 20.71 -6.18
C PHE A 16 2.87 20.33 -6.04
N ARG A 17 2.49 19.04 -6.15
CA ARG A 17 1.08 18.64 -6.37
C ARG A 17 0.18 18.67 -5.14
N THR A 18 0.70 18.87 -3.93
CA THR A 18 -0.08 18.65 -2.68
C THR A 18 -0.17 19.82 -1.71
N LYS A 19 0.19 21.04 -2.11
CA LYS A 19 -0.04 22.25 -1.29
C LYS A 19 -1.06 23.16 -1.99
N GLN A 20 -2.33 22.73 -2.05
CA GLN A 20 -3.41 23.67 -2.34
C GLN A 20 -3.50 24.69 -1.20
N TYR A 21 -3.03 25.91 -1.48
CA TYR A 21 -3.06 27.05 -0.56
C TYR A 21 -4.49 27.33 -0.08
N SER A 22 -4.68 27.37 1.25
CA SER A 22 -5.97 27.72 1.85
C SER A 22 -6.36 29.17 1.48
N PRO A 23 -7.61 29.43 1.04
CA PRO A 23 -8.09 30.78 0.71
C PRO A 23 -7.95 31.81 1.85
N VAL A 24 -7.88 31.34 3.09
CA VAL A 24 -7.69 32.16 4.30
C VAL A 24 -6.26 32.72 4.37
N LEU A 25 -5.26 31.92 3.98
CA LEU A 25 -3.86 32.34 3.92
C LEU A 25 -3.63 33.36 2.81
N ALA A 26 -4.31 33.21 1.67
CA ALA A 26 -4.23 34.14 0.54
C ALA A 26 -4.76 35.54 0.91
N LYS A 27 -5.86 35.63 1.67
CA LYS A 27 -6.44 36.91 2.14
C LYS A 27 -5.58 37.62 3.19
N ALA A 28 -4.98 36.88 4.13
CA ALA A 28 -4.07 37.45 5.12
C ALA A 28 -2.82 38.06 4.46
N ARG A 29 -2.32 37.41 3.41
CA ARG A 29 -1.14 37.84 2.65
C ARG A 29 -1.36 39.07 1.78
N ALA A 30 -2.55 39.21 1.18
CA ALA A 30 -2.90 40.39 0.38
C ALA A 30 -2.87 41.73 1.17
N LYS A 31 -2.86 41.66 2.51
CA LYS A 31 -2.72 42.82 3.40
C LYS A 31 -1.28 43.10 3.86
N SER A 32 -0.29 42.28 3.48
CA SER A 32 1.08 42.37 3.97
C SER A 32 2.00 43.17 3.03
N THR A 33 2.82 44.07 3.60
CA THR A 33 3.90 44.80 2.92
C THR A 33 5.23 44.01 2.87
N ALA A 34 5.27 42.79 3.44
CA ALA A 34 6.46 41.96 3.56
C ALA A 34 6.90 41.27 2.24
N SER A 35 6.06 41.32 1.19
CA SER A 35 6.29 40.60 -0.06
C SER A 35 7.62 40.95 -0.74
N ARG A 36 8.03 42.22 -0.78
CA ARG A 36 9.31 42.60 -1.42
C ARG A 36 10.52 42.05 -0.68
N ARG A 37 10.48 42.02 0.65
CA ARG A 37 11.60 41.52 1.47
C ARG A 37 11.69 40.00 1.37
N LEU A 38 10.54 39.32 1.33
CA LEU A 38 10.45 37.88 1.11
C LEU A 38 11.14 37.49 -0.21
N GLU A 39 10.77 38.14 -1.32
CA GLU A 39 11.39 37.90 -2.63
C GLU A 39 12.91 38.17 -2.59
N ALA A 40 13.34 39.26 -1.95
CA ALA A 40 14.76 39.59 -1.84
C ALA A 40 15.57 38.55 -1.03
N ILE A 41 14.97 37.96 0.01
CA ILE A 41 15.62 36.89 0.79
C ILE A 41 15.65 35.59 -0.01
N ALA A 42 14.56 35.25 -0.69
CA ALA A 42 14.49 34.07 -1.54
C ALA A 42 15.53 34.14 -2.67
N ASP A 43 15.64 35.29 -3.34
CA ASP A 43 16.63 35.53 -4.40
C ASP A 43 18.08 35.34 -3.89
N LYS A 44 18.43 35.96 -2.75
CA LYS A 44 19.75 35.77 -2.12
C LYS A 44 20.02 34.31 -1.75
N LEU A 45 19.01 33.62 -1.22
CA LEU A 45 19.13 32.20 -0.86
C LEU A 45 19.31 31.34 -2.10
N PHE A 46 18.57 31.59 -3.18
CA PHE A 46 18.69 30.87 -4.45
C PHE A 46 20.07 31.06 -5.06
N HIS A 47 20.59 32.30 -5.06
CA HIS A 47 21.94 32.59 -5.49
C HIS A 47 23.00 31.88 -4.64
N ALA A 48 22.85 31.87 -3.31
CA ALA A 48 23.78 31.17 -2.42
C ALA A 48 23.75 29.65 -2.61
N LEU A 49 22.57 29.06 -2.77
CA LEU A 49 22.40 27.64 -3.11
C LEU A 49 23.05 27.31 -4.46
N GLY A 50 22.84 28.14 -5.47
CA GLY A 50 23.48 28.01 -6.78
C GLY A 50 25.01 28.07 -6.70
N ALA A 51 25.55 29.03 -5.95
CA ALA A 51 26.98 29.14 -5.71
C ALA A 51 27.56 27.93 -4.94
N ALA A 52 26.74 27.30 -4.10
CA ALA A 52 27.08 26.07 -3.39
C ALA A 52 26.93 24.79 -4.23
N GLY A 53 26.55 24.91 -5.51
CA GLY A 53 26.41 23.80 -6.45
C GLY A 53 25.01 23.16 -6.48
N ALA A 54 24.03 23.72 -5.79
CA ALA A 54 22.66 23.25 -5.87
C ALA A 54 21.94 23.85 -7.09
N ARG A 55 21.16 23.02 -7.78
CA ARG A 55 20.15 23.49 -8.72
C ARG A 55 18.88 23.83 -7.93
N VAL A 56 18.26 24.97 -8.18
CA VAL A 56 17.03 25.38 -7.48
C VAL A 56 15.87 25.44 -8.47
N GLU A 57 14.74 24.88 -8.10
CA GLU A 57 13.47 24.96 -8.85
C GLU A 57 12.36 25.52 -7.96
N GLY A 58 11.40 26.21 -8.55
CA GLY A 58 10.23 26.76 -7.85
C GLY A 58 10.33 28.27 -7.61
N ASN A 59 9.66 28.75 -6.57
CA ASN A 59 9.58 30.16 -6.20
C ASN A 59 9.74 30.35 -4.69
N ALA A 60 9.70 31.59 -4.22
CA ALA A 60 9.93 31.89 -2.81
C ALA A 60 8.97 31.18 -1.84
N GLU A 61 7.75 30.85 -2.29
CA GLU A 61 6.72 30.22 -1.45
C GLU A 61 6.84 28.69 -1.42
N SER A 62 7.43 28.10 -2.46
CA SER A 62 7.64 26.67 -2.59
C SER A 62 8.78 26.43 -3.57
N ALA A 63 9.95 26.06 -3.04
CA ALA A 63 11.14 25.78 -3.80
C ALA A 63 11.74 24.42 -3.41
N ALA A 64 12.50 23.85 -4.34
CA ALA A 64 13.28 22.64 -4.12
C ALA A 64 14.74 22.89 -4.50
N ALA A 65 15.66 22.57 -3.59
CA ALA A 65 17.09 22.59 -3.84
C ALA A 65 17.60 21.17 -4.11
N PHE A 66 18.38 21.01 -5.17
CA PHE A 66 18.96 19.75 -5.63
C PHE A 66 20.49 19.87 -5.57
N PHE A 67 21.10 19.35 -4.50
CA PHE A 67 22.56 19.18 -4.44
C PHE A 67 23.00 17.94 -5.21
N ASP A 68 22.21 16.86 -5.10
CA ASP A 68 22.34 15.62 -5.86
C ASP A 68 20.99 15.23 -6.48
N ALA A 69 20.58 13.97 -6.38
CA ALA A 69 19.33 13.46 -6.96
C ALA A 69 18.08 13.75 -6.11
N GLU A 70 18.24 13.91 -4.79
CA GLU A 70 17.09 14.06 -3.88
C GLU A 70 16.81 15.55 -3.58
N PRO A 71 15.57 16.03 -3.82
CA PRO A 71 15.20 17.41 -3.57
C PRO A 71 15.05 17.68 -2.07
N ILE A 72 15.44 18.88 -1.67
CA ILE A 72 15.07 19.46 -0.39
C ILE A 72 14.05 20.55 -0.66
N GLU A 73 12.81 20.24 -0.32
CA GLU A 73 11.73 21.20 -0.36
C GLU A 73 11.87 22.21 0.78
N PHE A 74 11.64 23.48 0.47
CA PHE A 74 11.68 24.57 1.43
C PHE A 74 10.78 25.71 1.02
N GLU A 75 10.43 26.54 2.01
CA GLU A 75 9.57 27.71 1.83
C GLU A 75 10.15 28.91 2.56
N VAL A 76 10.02 30.10 1.96
CA VAL A 76 10.23 31.39 2.64
C VAL A 76 8.86 32.01 2.89
N VAL A 77 8.44 32.05 4.15
CA VAL A 77 7.09 32.45 4.53
C VAL A 77 7.10 33.54 5.59
N GLU A 78 6.05 34.35 5.59
CA GLU A 78 5.78 35.25 6.72
C GLU A 78 5.03 34.48 7.81
N LYS A 79 5.53 34.57 9.05
CA LYS A 79 4.84 34.00 10.20
C LYS A 79 3.54 34.76 10.43
N LEU A 80 2.44 34.02 10.59
CA LEU A 80 1.13 34.59 10.90
C LEU A 80 0.82 34.40 12.38
N ARG A 81 0.24 35.41 13.01
CA ARG A 81 -0.28 35.34 14.37
C ARG A 81 -1.76 35.02 14.32
N GLN A 82 -2.19 34.01 15.07
CA GLN A 82 -3.61 33.76 15.29
C GLN A 82 -4.16 34.77 16.28
N VAL A 83 -5.23 35.46 15.89
CA VAL A 83 -5.95 36.40 16.73
C VAL A 83 -7.39 35.96 16.87
N ARG A 84 -7.89 36.03 18.11
CA ARG A 84 -9.30 35.73 18.40
C ARG A 84 -10.11 36.95 18.05
N VAL A 85 -11.06 36.79 17.15
CA VAL A 85 -12.03 37.82 16.78
C VAL A 85 -13.44 37.36 17.16
N PRO A 86 -14.37 38.28 17.42
CA PRO A 86 -15.76 37.91 17.63
C PRO A 86 -16.30 37.06 16.46
N PRO A 87 -17.09 36.00 16.72
CA PRO A 87 -17.74 35.25 15.65
C PRO A 87 -18.65 36.14 14.82
N SER A 88 -18.86 35.80 13.56
CA SER A 88 -19.84 36.53 12.75
C SER A 88 -21.26 36.30 13.27
N ASP A 89 -22.17 37.25 13.04
CA ASP A 89 -23.60 37.11 13.38
C ASP A 89 -24.22 35.86 12.74
N TRP A 90 -23.72 35.47 11.55
CA TRP A 90 -24.09 34.24 10.87
C TRP A 90 -23.67 32.99 11.64
N ASP A 91 -22.44 32.94 12.14
CA ASP A 91 -21.91 31.82 12.95
C ASP A 91 -22.69 31.66 14.26
N LEU A 92 -23.05 32.78 14.90
CA LEU A 92 -23.86 32.80 16.11
C LEU A 92 -25.27 32.29 15.83
N ARG A 93 -25.92 32.77 14.76
CA ARG A 93 -27.29 32.40 14.38
C ARG A 93 -27.44 30.93 14.00
N LEU A 94 -26.47 30.36 13.31
CA LEU A 94 -26.50 28.95 12.90
C LEU A 94 -25.98 27.98 13.97
N GLY A 95 -25.45 28.48 15.09
CA GLY A 95 -24.87 27.63 16.12
C GLY A 95 -23.71 26.77 15.61
N THR A 96 -22.91 27.31 14.68
CA THR A 96 -21.73 26.63 14.12
C THR A 96 -20.72 26.33 15.22
N THR A 97 -19.73 25.47 14.96
CA THR A 97 -18.64 25.23 15.92
C THR A 97 -17.93 26.53 16.32
N VAL A 98 -17.83 27.52 15.40
CA VAL A 98 -17.26 28.84 15.67
C VAL A 98 -18.19 29.67 16.56
N GLY A 99 -19.49 29.70 16.27
CA GLY A 99 -20.49 30.37 17.10
C GLY A 99 -20.56 29.80 18.52
N ARG A 100 -20.54 28.47 18.67
CA ARG A 100 -20.51 27.79 19.99
C ARG A 100 -19.23 28.05 20.78
N ARG A 101 -18.10 28.17 20.08
CA ARG A 101 -16.78 28.46 20.68
C ARG A 101 -16.68 29.90 21.18
N GLY A 102 -17.53 30.81 20.70
CA GLY A 102 -17.59 32.21 21.13
C GLY A 102 -16.47 33.09 20.58
N TYR A 103 -15.60 32.56 19.71
CA TYR A 103 -14.63 33.34 18.94
C TYR A 103 -14.30 32.64 17.61
N ALA A 104 -14.06 33.44 16.58
CA ALA A 104 -13.38 33.02 15.36
C ALA A 104 -11.87 33.26 15.49
N VAL A 105 -11.10 32.55 14.66
CA VAL A 105 -9.65 32.73 14.58
C VAL A 105 -9.33 33.37 13.24
N GLU A 106 -8.74 34.55 13.27
CA GLU A 106 -8.17 35.21 12.10
C GLU A 106 -6.64 35.13 12.14
N LEU A 107 -6.02 35.24 10.97
CA LEU A 107 -4.56 35.23 10.81
C LEU A 107 -4.10 36.63 10.45
N GLU A 108 -3.25 37.21 11.31
CA GLU A 108 -2.62 38.50 11.08
C GLU A 108 -1.15 38.33 10.66
N PRO A 109 -0.67 39.06 9.64
CA PRO A 109 0.74 39.11 9.31
C PRO A 109 1.56 39.70 10.46
N THR A 110 2.75 39.16 10.73
CA THR A 110 3.61 39.60 11.84
C THR A 110 4.82 40.42 11.40
N GLY A 111 5.11 40.46 10.10
CA GLY A 111 6.33 41.00 9.52
C GLY A 111 7.58 40.12 9.71
N ILE A 112 7.45 38.99 10.42
CA ILE A 112 8.56 38.08 10.71
C ILE A 112 8.65 37.04 9.60
N LEU A 113 9.77 37.04 8.87
CA LEU A 113 10.04 36.05 7.83
C LEU A 113 10.68 34.79 8.41
N VAL A 114 10.42 33.66 7.78
CA VAL A 114 10.89 32.35 8.21
C VAL A 114 11.27 31.52 7.00
N VAL A 115 12.45 30.92 7.01
CA VAL A 115 12.83 29.85 6.07
C VAL A 115 12.56 28.52 6.74
N LYS A 116 11.84 27.62 6.05
CA LYS A 116 11.49 26.29 6.56
C LYS A 116 11.91 25.22 5.57
N LEU A 117 12.56 24.16 6.05
CA LEU A 117 12.72 22.93 5.27
C LEU A 117 11.54 22.02 5.52
N ASP A 118 11.02 21.44 4.44
CA ASP A 118 10.05 20.36 4.52
C ASP A 118 10.72 19.03 4.86
N GLY A 119 9.92 18.11 5.41
CA GLY A 119 10.39 16.81 5.89
C GLY A 119 11.02 16.84 7.29
N TYR A 120 11.76 15.77 7.60
CA TYR A 120 12.35 15.53 8.91
C TYR A 120 13.85 15.24 8.82
N PRO A 121 14.66 16.13 8.20
CA PRO A 121 16.10 15.96 8.25
C PRO A 121 16.60 16.13 9.70
N PRO A 122 17.76 15.54 10.04
CA PRO A 122 18.39 15.77 11.33
C PRO A 122 18.80 17.25 11.46
N GLY A 123 18.67 17.81 12.66
CA GLY A 123 19.11 19.17 12.96
C GLY A 123 18.05 20.26 12.78
N LYS A 124 18.51 21.47 12.47
CA LYS A 124 17.68 22.68 12.38
C LYS A 124 16.90 22.70 11.07
N ARG A 125 15.61 23.05 11.16
CA ARG A 125 14.66 23.05 10.03
C ARG A 125 13.96 24.38 9.83
N GLU A 126 14.12 25.30 10.76
CA GLU A 126 13.45 26.60 10.74
C GLU A 126 14.45 27.69 11.15
N TRP A 127 14.52 28.75 10.35
CA TRP A 127 15.30 29.96 10.61
C TRP A 127 14.34 31.13 10.63
N VAL A 128 14.36 31.88 11.73
CA VAL A 128 13.45 33.00 11.95
C VAL A 128 14.23 34.30 11.79
N ASP A 129 13.66 35.23 11.03
CA ASP A 129 14.17 36.58 10.87
C ASP A 129 13.95 37.38 12.15
N THR A 130 15.04 37.74 12.81
CA THR A 130 14.99 38.54 14.04
C THR A 130 15.98 39.68 13.95
N SER A 131 15.76 40.74 14.75
CA SER A 131 16.68 41.88 14.78
C SER A 131 18.11 41.50 15.19
N LYS A 132 18.29 40.45 15.99
CA LYS A 132 19.59 39.95 16.43
C LYS A 132 20.21 38.93 15.48
N SER A 133 19.39 38.28 14.65
CA SER A 133 19.79 37.24 13.70
C SER A 133 18.94 37.40 12.45
N PRO A 134 19.32 38.30 11.54
CA PRO A 134 18.59 38.49 10.29
C PRO A 134 18.81 37.28 9.38
N LEU A 135 17.82 36.97 8.55
CA LEU A 135 17.91 35.82 7.64
C LEU A 135 19.09 35.91 6.67
N GLU A 136 19.45 37.11 6.22
CA GLU A 136 20.61 37.32 5.35
C GLU A 136 21.92 36.82 5.97
N ALA A 137 22.09 36.99 7.28
CA ALA A 137 23.27 36.50 8.01
C ALA A 137 23.20 34.98 8.28
N GLN A 138 22.00 34.40 8.23
CA GLN A 138 21.77 32.97 8.43
C GLN A 138 21.90 32.15 7.13
N ILE A 139 22.01 32.79 5.95
CA ILE A 139 22.09 32.09 4.65
C ILE A 139 23.17 31.00 4.63
N PRO A 140 24.43 31.23 5.11
CA PRO A 140 25.43 30.16 5.11
C PRO A 140 25.02 28.95 5.95
N ASP A 141 24.39 29.16 7.10
CA ASP A 141 23.88 28.09 7.99
C ASP A 141 22.72 27.33 7.32
N ILE A 142 21.82 28.05 6.65
CA ILE A 142 20.71 27.45 5.89
C ILE A 142 21.25 26.55 4.78
N VAL A 143 22.20 27.04 3.98
CA VAL A 143 22.80 26.28 2.86
C VAL A 143 23.48 25.01 3.36
N GLU A 144 24.23 25.08 4.47
CA GLU A 144 24.91 23.93 5.04
C GLU A 144 23.94 22.89 5.63
N ALA A 145 22.88 23.36 6.31
CA ALA A 145 21.82 22.48 6.81
C ALA A 145 21.11 21.76 5.65
N MET A 146 20.85 22.46 4.54
CA MET A 146 20.28 21.84 3.34
C MET A 146 21.26 20.82 2.74
N ARG A 147 22.54 21.15 2.55
CA ARG A 147 23.52 20.17 2.06
C ARG A 147 23.54 18.88 2.89
N THR A 148 23.57 19.04 4.22
CA THR A 148 23.55 17.91 5.16
C THR A 148 22.23 17.10 5.05
N ALA A 149 21.10 17.80 4.96
CA ALA A 149 19.80 17.15 4.75
C ALA A 149 19.75 16.35 3.44
N SER A 150 20.38 16.83 2.36
CA SER A 150 20.40 16.14 1.06
C SER A 150 21.05 14.77 1.16
N ILE A 151 22.21 14.71 1.82
CA ILE A 151 22.96 13.47 2.05
C ILE A 151 22.12 12.49 2.87
N TRP A 152 21.50 12.98 3.96
CA TRP A 152 20.66 12.16 4.82
C TRP A 152 19.42 11.60 4.09
N PHE A 153 18.74 12.43 3.30
CA PHE A 153 17.58 11.97 2.51
C PHE A 153 17.97 10.92 1.49
N HIS A 154 19.13 11.08 0.84
CA HIS A 154 19.66 10.09 -0.10
C HIS A 154 19.93 8.74 0.58
N GLU A 155 20.66 8.73 1.71
CA GLU A 155 20.93 7.51 2.47
C GLU A 155 19.62 6.83 2.92
N ARG A 156 18.68 7.63 3.44
CA ARG A 156 17.39 7.12 3.90
C ARG A 156 16.57 6.46 2.78
N ARG A 157 16.61 7.05 1.58
CA ARG A 157 15.94 6.48 0.40
C ARG A 157 16.55 5.16 -0.04
N GLU A 158 17.88 5.04 -0.01
CA GLU A 158 18.56 3.79 -0.33
C GLU A 158 18.22 2.69 0.69
N GLU A 159 18.19 3.02 1.98
CA GLU A 159 17.73 2.11 3.03
C GLU A 159 16.29 1.64 2.79
N ASP A 160 15.39 2.57 2.47
CA ASP A 160 13.98 2.28 2.21
C ASP A 160 13.80 1.40 0.96
N ARG A 161 14.57 1.65 -0.11
CA ARG A 161 14.59 0.82 -1.32
C ARG A 161 15.06 -0.60 -1.00
N ALA A 162 16.17 -0.74 -0.29
CA ALA A 162 16.69 -2.05 0.11
C ALA A 162 15.73 -2.80 1.05
N ALA A 163 15.08 -2.09 1.98
CA ALA A 163 14.06 -2.67 2.85
C ALA A 163 12.78 -3.06 2.09
N ALA A 164 12.37 -2.28 1.10
CA ALA A 164 11.25 -2.62 0.22
C ALA A 164 11.54 -3.88 -0.59
N GLN A 165 12.74 -3.99 -1.18
CA GLN A 165 13.17 -5.17 -1.91
C GLN A 165 13.17 -6.43 -1.02
N ARG A 166 13.77 -6.36 0.17
CA ARG A 166 13.77 -7.48 1.13
C ARG A 166 12.35 -7.90 1.55
N ARG A 167 11.44 -6.93 1.73
CA ARG A 167 10.03 -7.24 2.06
C ARG A 167 9.33 -7.94 0.91
N GLU A 168 9.61 -7.54 -0.32
CA GLU A 168 9.01 -8.17 -1.49
C GLU A 168 9.56 -9.58 -1.70
N GLU A 169 10.86 -9.80 -1.58
CA GLU A 169 11.47 -11.14 -1.63
C GLU A 169 10.87 -12.08 -0.58
N LYS A 170 10.73 -11.62 0.66
CA LYS A 170 10.07 -12.40 1.73
C LYS A 170 8.61 -12.70 1.42
N ARG A 171 7.88 -11.73 0.86
CA ARG A 171 6.48 -11.92 0.46
C ARG A 171 6.35 -12.97 -0.64
N GLN A 172 7.21 -12.92 -1.66
CA GLN A 172 7.21 -13.88 -2.75
C GLN A 172 7.55 -15.29 -2.27
N ALA A 173 8.55 -15.43 -1.39
CA ALA A 173 8.90 -16.71 -0.77
C ALA A 173 7.72 -17.29 0.04
N TYR A 174 7.09 -16.46 0.87
CA TYR A 174 5.92 -16.88 1.65
C TYR A 174 4.73 -17.32 0.78
N LEU A 175 4.44 -16.57 -0.30
CA LEU A 175 3.36 -16.93 -1.23
C LEU A 175 3.65 -18.23 -1.98
N ALA A 176 4.91 -18.46 -2.38
CA ALA A 176 5.30 -19.71 -3.02
C ALA A 176 5.19 -20.90 -2.06
N GLU A 177 5.61 -20.74 -0.80
CA GLU A 177 5.46 -21.78 0.23
C GLU A 177 3.98 -22.10 0.51
N ARG A 178 3.15 -21.06 0.65
CA ARG A 178 1.69 -21.19 0.77
C ARG A 178 1.06 -21.94 -0.39
N GLU A 179 1.45 -21.62 -1.62
CA GLU A 179 0.91 -22.27 -2.81
C GLU A 179 1.29 -23.76 -2.86
N ILE A 180 2.50 -24.12 -2.41
CA ILE A 180 2.92 -25.52 -2.28
C ILE A 180 2.08 -26.23 -1.20
N GLU A 181 1.94 -25.62 -0.02
CA GLU A 181 1.16 -26.18 1.10
C GLU A 181 -0.31 -26.39 0.71
N GLU A 182 -0.93 -25.42 0.02
CA GLU A 182 -2.30 -25.51 -0.47
C GLU A 182 -2.48 -26.64 -1.49
N ARG A 183 -1.54 -26.78 -2.44
CA ARG A 183 -1.54 -27.87 -3.42
C ARG A 183 -1.39 -29.23 -2.75
N GLU A 184 -0.47 -29.36 -1.80
CA GLU A 184 -0.30 -30.60 -1.02
C GLU A 184 -1.54 -30.92 -0.19
N GLY A 185 -2.16 -29.92 0.44
CA GLY A 185 -3.41 -30.10 1.18
C GLY A 185 -4.59 -30.55 0.30
N GLU A 186 -4.71 -30.01 -0.92
CA GLU A 186 -5.70 -30.44 -1.91
C GLU A 186 -5.44 -31.87 -2.39
N ARG A 187 -4.18 -32.22 -2.70
CA ARG A 187 -3.77 -33.60 -3.05
C ARG A 187 -4.14 -34.58 -1.95
N TRP A 188 -3.81 -34.25 -0.70
CA TRP A 188 -4.11 -35.09 0.45
C TRP A 188 -5.62 -35.28 0.66
N ARG A 189 -6.42 -34.21 0.54
CA ARG A 189 -7.88 -34.31 0.62
C ARG A 189 -8.46 -35.25 -0.44
N ARG A 190 -7.98 -35.17 -1.68
CA ARG A 190 -8.40 -36.06 -2.77
C ARG A 190 -7.97 -37.51 -2.54
N PHE A 191 -6.76 -37.72 -2.03
CA PHE A 191 -6.28 -39.04 -1.65
C PHE A 191 -7.17 -39.68 -0.59
N ILE A 192 -7.52 -38.95 0.47
CA ILE A 192 -8.41 -39.44 1.53
C ILE A 192 -9.81 -39.74 0.99
N ALA A 193 -10.34 -38.90 0.08
CA ALA A 193 -11.63 -39.16 -0.54
C ALA A 193 -11.61 -40.47 -1.35
N ALA A 194 -10.57 -40.69 -2.14
CA ALA A 194 -10.40 -41.93 -2.90
C ALA A 194 -10.23 -43.16 -2.00
N ALA A 195 -9.47 -43.05 -0.90
CA ALA A 195 -9.34 -44.13 0.07
C ALA A 195 -10.71 -44.56 0.64
N ARG A 196 -11.59 -43.60 0.94
CA ARG A 196 -12.98 -43.89 1.37
C ARG A 196 -13.79 -44.56 0.27
N SER A 197 -13.70 -44.08 -0.98
CA SER A 197 -14.37 -44.73 -2.11
C SER A 197 -13.90 -46.17 -2.34
N HIS A 198 -12.62 -46.45 -2.11
CA HIS A 198 -12.08 -47.81 -2.20
C HIS A 198 -12.62 -48.72 -1.08
N GLU A 199 -12.79 -48.19 0.13
CA GLU A 199 -13.43 -48.92 1.24
C GLU A 199 -14.89 -49.27 0.90
N ASP A 200 -15.66 -48.30 0.41
CA ASP A 200 -17.05 -48.50 -0.02
C ASP A 200 -17.14 -49.54 -1.16
N TYR A 201 -16.26 -49.44 -2.16
CA TYR A 201 -16.11 -50.44 -3.23
C TYR A 201 -15.85 -51.84 -2.66
N THR A 202 -14.88 -51.96 -1.75
CA THR A 202 -14.50 -53.25 -1.15
C THR A 202 -15.65 -53.87 -0.37
N ILE A 203 -16.35 -53.07 0.44
CA ILE A 203 -17.52 -53.52 1.21
C ILE A 203 -18.62 -54.00 0.27
N ALA A 204 -18.98 -53.18 -0.74
CA ALA A 204 -20.03 -53.51 -1.69
C ALA A 204 -19.71 -54.77 -2.50
N ARG A 205 -18.48 -54.89 -3.00
CA ARG A 205 -18.00 -56.04 -3.79
C ARG A 205 -18.03 -57.32 -2.95
N ASN A 206 -17.52 -57.28 -1.72
CA ASN A 206 -17.53 -58.42 -0.81
C ASN A 206 -18.96 -58.86 -0.47
N PHE A 207 -19.88 -57.90 -0.28
CA PHE A 207 -21.28 -58.21 -0.01
C PHE A 207 -21.97 -58.87 -1.23
N VAL A 208 -21.75 -58.38 -2.45
CA VAL A 208 -22.26 -59.01 -3.67
C VAL A 208 -21.73 -60.44 -3.83
N LEU A 209 -20.44 -60.68 -3.57
CA LEU A 209 -19.84 -62.02 -3.58
C LEU A 209 -20.49 -62.94 -2.54
N ALA A 210 -20.70 -62.44 -1.31
CA ALA A 210 -21.36 -63.21 -0.25
C ALA A 210 -22.82 -63.56 -0.61
N LEU A 211 -23.56 -62.66 -1.26
CA LEU A 211 -24.92 -62.93 -1.74
C LEU A 211 -24.92 -64.00 -2.84
N ARG A 212 -24.01 -63.90 -3.82
CA ARG A 212 -23.85 -64.92 -4.87
C ARG A 212 -23.59 -66.31 -4.27
N GLY A 213 -22.71 -66.40 -3.27
CA GLY A 213 -22.41 -67.68 -2.60
C GLY A 213 -23.55 -68.29 -1.78
N ARG A 214 -24.60 -67.51 -1.46
CA ARG A 214 -25.77 -67.97 -0.69
C ARG A 214 -27.00 -68.22 -1.55
N THR A 215 -26.97 -67.86 -2.83
CA THR A 215 -28.14 -68.00 -3.71
C THR A 215 -28.00 -69.25 -4.57
N ALA A 216 -28.84 -70.27 -4.31
CA ALA A 216 -28.83 -71.52 -5.08
C ALA A 216 -29.60 -71.42 -6.41
N ASP A 217 -30.59 -70.52 -6.49
CA ASP A 217 -31.37 -70.26 -7.70
C ASP A 217 -31.39 -68.76 -8.01
N THR A 218 -30.63 -68.37 -9.04
CA THR A 218 -30.51 -66.98 -9.49
C THR A 218 -31.62 -66.56 -10.46
N SER A 219 -32.51 -67.49 -10.84
CA SER A 219 -33.66 -67.23 -11.71
C SER A 219 -34.87 -66.66 -10.95
N LEU A 220 -34.84 -66.71 -9.61
CA LEU A 220 -35.87 -66.13 -8.74
C LEU A 220 -36.13 -64.67 -9.12
N VAL A 221 -37.40 -64.32 -9.34
CA VAL A 221 -37.82 -62.98 -9.70
C VAL A 221 -38.27 -62.22 -8.45
N VAL A 222 -37.65 -61.07 -8.19
CA VAL A 222 -38.01 -60.14 -7.12
C VAL A 222 -38.22 -58.77 -7.75
N ASP A 223 -39.41 -58.21 -7.55
CA ASP A 223 -39.80 -56.90 -8.10
C ASP A 223 -39.58 -56.80 -9.63
N GLY A 224 -40.05 -57.82 -10.36
CA GLY A 224 -39.97 -57.86 -11.82
C GLY A 224 -38.57 -58.04 -12.41
N ARG A 225 -37.53 -58.25 -11.59
CA ARG A 225 -36.15 -58.56 -12.03
C ARG A 225 -35.67 -59.88 -11.45
N SER A 226 -34.91 -60.64 -12.23
CA SER A 226 -34.24 -61.82 -11.70
C SER A 226 -33.18 -61.42 -10.67
N LEU A 227 -32.88 -62.34 -9.75
CA LEU A 227 -31.84 -62.16 -8.74
C LEU A 227 -30.46 -61.96 -9.40
N GLU A 228 -30.19 -62.62 -10.54
CA GLU A 228 -29.00 -62.36 -11.35
C GLU A 228 -28.94 -60.91 -11.88
N ALA A 229 -30.07 -60.35 -12.32
CA ALA A 229 -30.11 -58.97 -12.80
C ALA A 229 -29.86 -57.95 -11.66
N TRP A 230 -30.36 -58.23 -10.46
CA TRP A 230 -30.07 -57.44 -9.26
C TRP A 230 -28.60 -57.52 -8.84
N LEU A 231 -28.01 -58.71 -8.86
CA LEU A 231 -26.60 -58.92 -8.52
C LEU A 231 -25.68 -58.21 -9.52
N ARG A 232 -25.94 -58.32 -10.82
CA ARG A 232 -25.22 -57.55 -11.86
C ARG A 232 -25.34 -56.05 -11.69
N TRP A 233 -26.53 -55.55 -11.33
CA TRP A 233 -26.73 -54.13 -11.07
C TRP A 233 -25.90 -53.65 -9.87
N ALA A 234 -25.91 -54.41 -8.77
CA ALA A 234 -25.14 -54.09 -7.58
C ALA A 234 -23.63 -54.15 -7.85
N GLU A 235 -23.20 -55.14 -8.63
CA GLU A 235 -21.81 -55.31 -9.08
C GLU A 235 -21.33 -54.11 -9.90
N ALA A 236 -22.07 -53.72 -10.95
CA ALA A 236 -21.75 -52.54 -11.75
C ALA A 236 -21.76 -51.24 -10.91
N ARG A 237 -22.64 -51.15 -9.90
CA ARG A 237 -22.68 -50.00 -8.99
C ARG A 237 -21.48 -49.96 -8.05
N ALA A 238 -21.01 -51.11 -7.59
CA ALA A 238 -19.78 -51.23 -6.79
C ALA A 238 -18.56 -50.86 -7.63
N ASP A 239 -18.42 -51.42 -8.84
CA ASP A 239 -17.27 -51.18 -9.71
C ASP A 239 -17.12 -49.70 -10.10
N ALA A 240 -18.24 -48.95 -10.16
CA ALA A 240 -18.22 -47.51 -10.38
C ALA A 240 -17.64 -46.69 -9.20
N LEU A 241 -17.48 -47.28 -8.02
CA LEU A 241 -16.86 -46.67 -6.85
C LEU A 241 -15.34 -46.91 -6.80
N ASP A 242 -14.79 -47.83 -7.61
CA ASP A 242 -13.38 -48.16 -7.56
C ASP A 242 -12.51 -46.99 -8.06
N PRO A 243 -11.76 -46.31 -7.19
CA PRO A 243 -10.89 -45.21 -7.60
C PRO A 243 -9.71 -45.68 -8.46
N LEU A 244 -9.45 -46.99 -8.53
CA LEU A 244 -8.38 -47.61 -9.30
C LEU A 244 -8.85 -48.25 -10.61
N ALA A 245 -10.12 -48.07 -11.00
CA ALA A 245 -10.68 -48.65 -12.22
C ALA A 245 -9.90 -48.28 -13.50
N ASN A 246 -9.27 -47.10 -13.51
CA ASN A 246 -8.45 -46.61 -14.63
C ASN A 246 -6.93 -46.85 -14.43
N GLY A 247 -6.54 -47.59 -13.39
CA GLY A 247 -5.16 -47.88 -13.03
C GLY A 247 -4.52 -46.88 -12.06
N ILE A 248 -3.43 -47.32 -11.43
CA ILE A 248 -2.71 -46.57 -10.38
C ILE A 248 -2.08 -45.29 -10.93
N GLU A 249 -1.54 -45.35 -12.15
CA GLU A 249 -0.93 -44.19 -12.81
C GLU A 249 -1.96 -43.09 -13.08
N ALA A 250 -3.13 -43.46 -13.59
CA ALA A 250 -4.23 -42.52 -13.82
C ALA A 250 -4.74 -41.91 -12.50
N PHE A 251 -4.78 -42.70 -11.43
CA PHE A 251 -5.13 -42.20 -10.09
C PHE A 251 -4.16 -41.11 -9.61
N PHE A 252 -2.84 -41.36 -9.61
CA PHE A 252 -1.87 -40.34 -9.19
C PHE A 252 -1.79 -39.14 -10.13
N ALA A 253 -2.03 -39.34 -11.43
CA ALA A 253 -2.19 -38.24 -12.38
C ALA A 253 -3.40 -37.35 -12.02
N SER A 254 -4.52 -37.94 -11.58
CA SER A 254 -5.71 -37.18 -11.15
C SER A 254 -5.48 -36.35 -9.89
N LEU A 255 -4.62 -36.81 -8.97
CA LEU A 255 -4.20 -36.04 -7.80
C LEU A 255 -3.31 -34.85 -8.20
N SER A 256 -2.53 -35.01 -9.27
CA SER A 256 -1.58 -34.00 -9.73
C SER A 256 -2.22 -32.90 -10.60
N SER A 257 -3.36 -33.19 -11.23
CA SER A 257 -3.99 -32.35 -12.26
C SER A 257 -5.06 -31.36 -11.75
N GLY A 258 -5.08 -31.08 -10.44
CA GLY A 258 -6.04 -30.14 -9.87
C GLY A 258 -5.78 -28.69 -10.25
N ASN A 259 -6.51 -28.21 -11.26
CA ASN A 259 -7.02 -26.84 -11.31
C ASN A 259 -8.42 -26.78 -10.67
#